data_AF-A0A0C2CKU6-F1
#
_entry.id   AF-A0A0C2CKU6-F1
#
_cell.length_a   1.000
_cell.length_b   1.000
_cell.length_c   1.000
_cell.angle_alpha   90.00
_cell.angle_beta   90.00
_cell.angle_gamma   90.00
#
_symmetry.space_group_name_H-M   'P 1'
#
loop_
_entity.id
_entity.type
_entity.pdbx_description
1 polymer ?
#
loop_
_entity_poly.entity_id
_entity_poly.type
_entity_poly.pdbx_seq_one_letter_code
_entity_poly.pdbx_strand_id
1 'polypeptide(L)'
;MPSFTRVPQMILVGFAAFVMENVPSVTMCLDQCTNPPPETGEKFECKSVMYYYNEQECILNAETRHTKPDLFIPEGDEFLVDYFDITCHLQKEKCPAGTHLKAVRTINAALPEGEGDLHVLKSAGKGVRGCMKK
;
A
#
# COMPACT_ATOMS: atom_id res chain seq x y z
N MET A 1 2.03 7.90 -1.27
CA MET A 1 2.66 6.70 -1.86
C MET A 1 2.81 5.74 -0.70
N PRO A 2 2.13 4.59 -0.71
CA PRO A 2 2.17 3.65 0.40
C PRO A 2 3.61 3.18 0.61
N SER A 3 4.02 3.08 1.88
CA SER A 3 5.30 2.48 2.26
C SER A 3 5.02 1.11 2.85
N PHE A 4 5.77 0.12 2.36
CA PHE A 4 5.66 -1.29 2.75
C PHE A 4 6.95 -1.68 3.47
N THR A 5 6.83 -2.21 4.68
CA THR A 5 7.97 -2.76 5.43
C THR A 5 7.83 -4.27 5.51
N ARG A 6 8.72 -5.00 4.84
CA ARG A 6 8.73 -6.46 4.84
C ARG A 6 9.41 -7.00 6.10
N VAL A 7 8.78 -7.98 6.73
CA VAL A 7 9.34 -8.81 7.79
C VAL A 7 9.18 -10.28 7.38
N PRO A 8 10.29 -10.97 7.03
CA PRO A 8 10.21 -12.33 6.55
C PRO A 8 9.94 -13.33 7.67
N GLN A 9 9.26 -14.44 7.34
CA GLN A 9 8.94 -15.56 8.25
C GLN A 9 8.29 -15.13 9.56
N MET A 10 7.40 -14.15 9.49
CA MET A 10 6.61 -13.70 10.62
C MET A 10 5.14 -13.66 10.23
N ILE A 11 4.26 -13.86 11.21
CA ILE A 11 2.82 -13.81 11.04
C ILE A 11 2.16 -13.03 12.18
N LEU A 12 0.94 -12.59 11.94
CA LEU A 12 0.08 -11.94 12.92
C LEU A 12 -1.19 -12.79 13.13
N VAL A 13 -1.29 -13.43 14.29
CA VAL A 13 -2.37 -14.40 14.56
C VAL A 13 -3.66 -13.69 14.98
N GLY A 14 -4.79 -14.09 14.39
CA GLY A 14 -6.14 -13.73 14.87
C GLY A 14 -6.73 -12.41 14.37
N PHE A 15 -6.05 -11.69 13.46
CA PHE A 15 -6.53 -10.42 12.89
C PHE A 15 -6.74 -10.44 11.38
N ALA A 16 -6.81 -11.64 10.80
CA ALA A 16 -7.16 -11.84 9.41
C ALA A 16 -8.59 -11.34 9.18
N ALA A 17 -8.72 -10.29 8.38
CA ALA A 17 -10.00 -9.72 8.00
C ALA A 17 -10.51 -10.33 6.70
N PHE A 18 -9.59 -10.65 5.78
CA PHE A 18 -9.92 -11.24 4.50
C PHE A 18 -8.79 -12.11 3.99
N VAL A 19 -9.14 -13.24 3.37
CA VAL A 19 -8.20 -14.21 2.79
C VAL A 19 -8.54 -14.35 1.31
N MET A 20 -7.53 -14.19 0.46
CA MET A 20 -7.64 -14.38 -0.99
C MET A 20 -6.73 -15.53 -1.40
N GLU A 21 -7.32 -16.51 -2.05
CA GLU A 21 -6.60 -17.65 -2.65
C GLU A 21 -6.19 -17.33 -4.09
N ASN A 22 -5.24 -18.09 -4.64
CA ASN A 22 -4.79 -17.99 -6.03
C ASN A 22 -4.24 -16.59 -6.41
N VAL A 23 -3.56 -15.92 -5.48
CA VAL A 23 -2.91 -14.63 -5.72
C VAL A 23 -1.48 -14.88 -6.20
N PRO A 24 -1.15 -14.66 -7.49
CA PRO A 24 0.10 -15.11 -8.09
C PRO A 24 1.33 -14.27 -7.71
N SER A 25 1.15 -13.16 -6.99
CA SER A 25 2.26 -12.31 -6.57
C SER A 25 1.98 -11.51 -5.32
N VAL A 26 3.03 -11.29 -4.53
CA VAL A 26 3.02 -10.35 -3.39
C VAL A 26 2.55 -8.96 -3.81
N THR A 27 3.00 -8.46 -4.96
CA THR A 27 2.60 -7.13 -5.44
C THR A 27 1.09 -7.01 -5.61
N MET A 28 0.44 -8.05 -6.15
CA MET A 28 -1.02 -8.08 -6.29
C MET A 28 -1.70 -8.10 -4.91
N CYS A 29 -1.16 -8.85 -3.96
CA CYS A 29 -1.64 -8.87 -2.58
C CYS A 29 -1.54 -7.49 -1.89
N LEU A 30 -0.42 -6.78 -2.09
CA LEU A 30 -0.23 -5.42 -1.59
C LEU A 30 -1.17 -4.41 -2.26
N ASP A 31 -1.40 -4.53 -3.57
CA ASP A 31 -2.35 -3.68 -4.29
C ASP A 31 -3.77 -3.86 -3.76
N GLN A 32 -4.20 -5.11 -3.49
CA GLN A 32 -5.49 -5.39 -2.88
C GLN A 32 -5.60 -4.79 -1.49
N CYS A 33 -4.54 -4.76 -0.69
CA CYS A 33 -4.60 -4.06 0.59
C CYS A 33 -4.80 -2.55 0.44
N THR A 34 -4.24 -1.93 -0.61
CA THR A 34 -4.44 -0.49 -0.86
C THR A 34 -5.83 -0.16 -1.43
N ASN A 35 -6.43 -1.10 -2.16
CA ASN A 35 -7.77 -0.99 -2.72
C ASN A 35 -8.54 -2.28 -2.40
N PRO A 36 -8.99 -2.44 -1.14
CA PRO A 36 -9.56 -3.69 -0.70
C PRO A 36 -10.86 -4.01 -1.45
N PRO A 37 -11.12 -5.30 -1.73
CA PRO A 37 -12.36 -5.73 -2.37
C PRO A 37 -13.59 -5.24 -1.60
N PRO A 38 -14.72 -4.94 -2.27
CA PRO A 38 -15.95 -4.51 -1.60
C PRO A 38 -16.46 -5.55 -0.58
N GLU A 39 -16.09 -6.82 -0.76
CA GLU A 39 -16.39 -7.93 0.16
C GLU A 39 -15.78 -7.76 1.56
N THR A 40 -14.68 -7.00 1.67
CA THR A 40 -14.03 -6.70 2.96
C THR A 40 -14.84 -5.73 3.82
N GLY A 41 -15.83 -5.04 3.22
CA GLY A 41 -16.70 -4.08 3.88
C GLY A 41 -16.20 -2.63 3.79
N GLU A 42 -17.14 -1.69 3.72
CA GLU A 42 -16.85 -0.26 3.49
C GLU A 42 -15.98 0.42 4.57
N LYS A 43 -15.90 -0.20 5.75
CA LYS A 43 -15.15 0.33 6.90
C LYS A 43 -13.82 -0.38 7.13
N PHE A 44 -13.48 -1.36 6.30
CA PHE A 44 -12.23 -2.08 6.44
C PHE A 44 -11.06 -1.22 5.96
N GLU A 45 -10.07 -1.06 6.83
CA GLU A 45 -8.80 -0.44 6.50
C GLU A 45 -7.69 -1.48 6.71
N CYS A 46 -7.06 -1.87 5.62
CA CYS A 46 -5.98 -2.82 5.65
C CYS A 46 -4.70 -2.14 6.17
N LYS A 47 -4.17 -2.66 7.28
CA LYS A 47 -2.96 -2.10 7.95
C LYS A 47 -1.74 -2.98 7.80
N SER A 48 -1.92 -4.28 7.62
CA SER A 48 -0.82 -5.20 7.30
C SER A 48 -1.29 -6.38 6.46
N VAL A 49 -0.34 -7.04 5.82
CA VAL A 49 -0.58 -8.13 4.89
C VAL A 49 0.34 -9.30 5.20
N MET A 50 -0.15 -10.52 5.02
CA MET A 50 0.69 -11.71 4.98
C MET A 50 0.52 -12.39 3.63
N TYR A 51 1.62 -12.84 3.05
CA TYR A 51 1.59 -13.58 1.79
C TYR A 51 2.31 -14.91 1.94
N TYR A 52 1.56 -15.99 1.73
CA TYR A 52 2.02 -17.36 1.74
C TYR A 52 2.39 -17.76 0.31
N TYR A 53 3.68 -17.99 0.08
CA TYR A 53 4.21 -18.19 -1.27
C TYR A 53 3.86 -19.57 -1.86
N ASN A 54 3.82 -20.60 -1.02
CA ASN A 54 3.57 -21.96 -1.47
C ASN A 54 2.09 -22.14 -1.84
N GLU A 55 1.20 -21.59 -1.02
CA GLU A 55 -0.25 -21.65 -1.15
C GLU A 55 -0.79 -20.56 -2.10
N GLN A 56 0.02 -19.55 -2.42
CA GLN A 56 -0.39 -18.36 -3.16
C GLN A 56 -1.57 -17.65 -2.49
N GLU A 57 -1.56 -17.63 -1.16
CA GLU A 57 -2.60 -17.04 -0.33
C GLU A 57 -2.18 -15.67 0.18
N CYS A 58 -3.12 -14.74 0.12
CA CYS A 58 -2.97 -13.36 0.58
C CYS A 58 -3.94 -13.09 1.73
N ILE A 59 -3.41 -12.70 2.88
CA ILE A 59 -4.19 -12.40 4.08
C ILE A 59 -4.08 -10.91 4.39
N LEU A 60 -5.22 -10.22 4.38
CA LEU A 60 -5.34 -8.81 4.75
C LEU A 60 -5.70 -8.70 6.22
N ASN A 61 -4.97 -7.87 6.98
CA ASN A 61 -5.17 -7.68 8.41
C ASN A 61 -5.57 -6.23 8.72
N ALA A 62 -6.48 -6.08 9.69
CA ALA A 62 -6.93 -4.78 10.21
C ALA A 62 -6.00 -4.20 11.30
N GLU A 63 -5.00 -4.97 11.72
CA GLU A 63 -4.06 -4.63 12.80
C GLU A 63 -2.60 -4.76 12.33
N THR A 64 -1.65 -4.32 13.16
CA THR A 64 -0.22 -4.35 12.85
C THR A 64 0.56 -5.02 13.98
N ARG A 65 1.82 -5.40 13.74
CA ARG A 65 2.72 -5.88 14.79
C ARG A 65 2.94 -4.86 15.92
N HIS A 66 2.72 -3.58 15.66
CA HIS A 66 2.85 -2.51 16.66
C HIS A 66 1.63 -2.41 17.56
N THR A 67 0.44 -2.63 17.01
CA THR A 67 -0.81 -2.62 17.78
C THR A 67 -1.04 -3.93 18.52
N LYS A 68 -0.49 -5.03 18.01
CA LYS A 68 -0.64 -6.39 18.55
C LYS A 68 0.70 -7.15 18.59
N PRO A 69 1.69 -6.70 19.38
CA PRO A 69 3.00 -7.34 19.43
C PRO A 69 2.96 -8.76 20.00
N ASP A 70 2.06 -9.03 20.95
CA ASP A 70 1.95 -10.34 21.62
C ASP A 70 1.51 -11.46 20.68
N LEU A 71 0.91 -11.12 19.54
CA LEU A 71 0.39 -12.05 18.54
C LEU A 71 1.21 -12.03 17.24
N PHE A 72 2.33 -11.32 17.25
CA PHE A 72 3.29 -11.27 16.15
C PHE A 72 4.41 -12.28 16.41
N ILE A 73 4.34 -13.44 15.75
CA ILE A 73 5.18 -14.60 16.02
C ILE A 73 5.86 -15.11 14.74
N PRO A 74 7.00 -15.81 14.84
CA PRO A 74 7.59 -16.48 13.70
C PRO A 74 6.69 -17.64 13.23
N GLU A 75 6.62 -17.82 11.91
CA GLU A 75 6.01 -19.01 11.31
C GLU A 75 7.06 -20.14 11.24
N GLY A 76 6.59 -21.39 11.28
CA GLY A 76 7.46 -22.56 11.14
C GLY A 76 8.09 -22.68 9.74
N ASP A 77 9.13 -23.51 9.61
CA ASP A 77 9.83 -23.74 8.33
C ASP A 77 9.00 -24.49 7.27
N GLU A 78 7.82 -24.99 7.65
CA GLU A 78 6.90 -25.69 6.74
C GLU A 78 6.25 -24.74 5.73
N PHE A 79 6.08 -23.47 6.09
CA PHE A 79 5.43 -22.45 5.27
C PHE A 79 6.40 -21.30 4.96
N LEU A 80 6.41 -20.88 3.70
CA LEU A 80 7.14 -19.69 3.29
C LEU A 80 6.18 -18.51 3.30
N VAL A 81 6.31 -17.63 4.30
CA VAL A 81 5.44 -16.48 4.51
C VAL A 81 6.23 -15.20 4.71
N ASP A 82 5.73 -14.10 4.15
CA ASP A 82 6.20 -12.76 4.47
C ASP A 82 5.08 -11.90 5.05
N TYR A 83 5.40 -11.21 6.14
CA TYR A 83 4.57 -10.15 6.69
C TYR A 83 4.97 -8.79 6.13
N PHE A 84 3.99 -7.94 5.88
CA PHE A 84 4.19 -6.57 5.41
C PHE A 84 3.40 -5.58 6.26
N ASP A 85 4.09 -4.67 6.93
CA ASP A 85 3.49 -3.48 7.53
C ASP A 85 3.20 -2.46 6.43
N ILE A 86 2.01 -1.84 6.47
CA ILE A 86 1.58 -0.86 5.48
C ILE A 86 1.35 0.46 6.18
N THR A 87 2.25 1.41 5.89
CA THR A 87 2.09 2.80 6.32
C THR A 87 1.43 3.56 5.19
N CYS A 88 0.09 3.61 5.25
CA CYS A 88 -0.70 4.50 4.43
C CYS A 88 -0.50 5.95 4.91
N HIS A 89 0.59 6.59 4.47
CA HIS A 89 0.70 8.06 4.49
C HIS A 89 -0.18 8.68 3.39
N LEU A 90 -1.45 8.28 3.31
CA LEU A 90 -2.49 8.98 2.59
C LEU A 90 -3.11 10.00 3.54
N GLN A 91 -2.29 10.88 4.13
CA GLN A 91 -2.86 12.20 4.39
C GLN A 91 -3.20 12.73 3.00
N LYS A 92 -4.50 12.85 2.70
CA LYS A 92 -4.96 13.82 1.70
C LYS A 92 -4.41 15.15 2.22
N GLU A 93 -3.25 15.56 1.72
CA GLU A 93 -2.68 16.88 1.94
C GLU A 93 -3.78 17.86 1.50
N LYS A 94 -4.56 18.32 2.47
CA LYS A 94 -5.62 19.29 2.23
C LYS A 94 -4.91 20.61 2.01
N CYS A 95 -4.70 20.95 0.74
CA CYS A 95 -4.24 22.26 0.38
C CYS A 95 -5.23 23.31 0.95
N PRO A 96 -4.74 24.39 1.57
CA PRO A 96 -5.61 25.44 2.13
C PRO A 96 -6.55 26.01 1.05
N ALA A 97 -7.71 26.50 1.48
CA ALA A 97 -8.74 27.03 0.59
C ALA A 97 -8.15 28.08 -0.39
N GLY A 98 -8.29 27.82 -1.70
CA GLY A 98 -7.71 28.66 -2.76
C GLY A 98 -6.38 28.15 -3.33
N THR A 99 -5.90 26.98 -2.90
CA THR A 99 -4.72 26.31 -3.49
C THR A 99 -5.10 24.92 -4.02
N HIS A 100 -4.44 24.46 -5.09
CA HIS A 100 -4.64 23.13 -5.67
C HIS A 100 -3.36 22.30 -5.59
N LEU A 101 -3.52 20.99 -5.44
CA LEU A 101 -2.42 20.02 -5.49
C LEU A 101 -1.89 19.95 -6.92
N LYS A 102 -0.67 20.41 -7.16
CA LYS A 102 0.02 20.19 -8.43
C LYS A 102 1.02 19.05 -8.24
N ALA A 103 0.77 17.92 -8.89
CA ALA A 103 1.72 16.82 -8.95
C ALA A 103 2.65 17.04 -10.14
N VAL A 104 3.88 17.48 -9.88
CA VAL A 104 4.89 17.63 -10.94
C VAL A 104 5.76 16.36 -10.94
N ARG A 105 5.74 15.63 -12.05
CA ARG A 105 6.71 14.56 -12.33
C ARG A 105 7.89 15.19 -13.06
N THR A 106 9.00 15.41 -12.36
CA THR A 106 10.25 15.84 -12.97
C THR A 106 10.98 14.62 -13.53
N ILE A 107 10.92 14.43 -14.85
CA ILE A 107 11.99 13.76 -15.59
C ILE A 107 13.06 14.82 -15.87
N ASN A 108 14.33 14.49 -15.67
CA ASN A 108 15.45 15.43 -15.54
C ASN A 108 15.45 16.63 -16.53
N ALA A 109 15.55 17.84 -15.96
CA ALA A 109 16.06 19.12 -16.51
C ALA A 109 15.50 19.69 -17.84
N ALA A 110 15.34 21.03 -17.82
CA ALA A 110 14.94 21.97 -18.90
C ALA A 110 13.43 22.07 -19.20
N LEU A 111 12.83 23.18 -18.74
CA LEU A 111 11.54 23.74 -19.21
C LEU A 111 11.67 24.12 -20.70
N PRO A 112 10.63 23.90 -21.53
CA PRO A 112 9.66 24.98 -21.79
C PRO A 112 8.20 24.51 -22.00
N GLU A 113 7.37 25.47 -22.38
CA GLU A 113 5.93 25.63 -22.17
C GLU A 113 5.04 24.90 -23.20
N GLY A 114 3.82 24.50 -22.80
CA GLY A 114 2.78 24.06 -23.74
C GLY A 114 1.59 23.35 -23.10
N GLU A 115 0.39 23.87 -23.38
CA GLU A 115 -0.93 23.34 -23.01
C GLU A 115 -1.18 21.94 -23.59
N GLY A 116 -1.73 21.02 -22.79
CA GLY A 116 -2.13 19.71 -23.29
C GLY A 116 -2.75 18.82 -22.22
N ASP A 117 -3.95 18.35 -22.54
CA ASP A 117 -4.82 17.50 -21.74
C ASP A 117 -4.18 16.17 -21.29
N LEU A 118 -4.72 15.67 -20.18
CA LEU A 118 -4.48 14.41 -19.49
C LEU A 118 -3.89 13.25 -20.32
N HIS A 119 -2.71 12.76 -19.92
CA HIS A 119 -2.33 11.34 -20.06
C HIS A 119 -1.34 10.95 -18.95
N VAL A 120 -1.78 10.14 -17.98
CA VAL A 120 -0.88 9.52 -17.00
C VAL A 120 -0.86 8.02 -17.23
N LEU A 121 0.06 7.57 -18.07
CA LEU A 121 0.54 6.19 -18.05
C LEU A 121 1.99 6.15 -17.58
N LYS A 122 2.18 5.30 -16.57
CA LYS A 122 3.38 4.59 -16.10
C LYS A 122 4.65 5.35 -15.64
N SER A 123 5.03 4.93 -14.43
CA SER A 123 6.38 4.76 -13.88
C SER A 123 7.17 5.91 -13.25
N ALA A 124 7.63 5.57 -12.04
CA ALA A 124 8.92 5.83 -11.41
C ALA A 124 9.56 7.21 -11.58
N GLY A 125 9.21 8.12 -10.67
CA GLY A 125 10.00 9.32 -10.37
C GLY A 125 9.60 9.89 -9.02
N LYS A 126 10.57 10.39 -8.23
CA LYS A 126 10.30 11.15 -7.00
C LYS A 126 9.59 12.45 -7.39
N GLY A 127 8.26 12.42 -7.45
CA GLY A 127 7.43 13.61 -7.71
C GLY A 127 7.44 14.55 -6.52
N VAL A 128 7.68 15.84 -6.78
CA VAL A 128 7.51 16.90 -5.78
C VAL A 128 6.02 17.26 -5.74
N ARG A 129 5.39 17.10 -4.57
CA ARG A 129 4.01 17.52 -4.32
C ARG A 129 4.02 18.87 -3.62
N GLY A 130 3.34 19.87 -4.19
CA GLY A 130 3.22 21.20 -3.61
C GLY A 130 1.83 21.81 -3.84
N CYS A 131 1.37 22.64 -2.91
CA CYS A 131 0.15 23.43 -3.05
C CYS A 131 0.46 24.72 -3.82
N MET A 132 -0.19 24.94 -4.96
CA MET A 132 -0.08 26.19 -5.73
C MET A 132 -1.36 27.00 -5.54
N LYS A 133 -1.25 28.32 -5.33
CA LYS A 133 -2.42 29.21 -5.35
C LYS A 133 -3.05 29.16 -6.74
N LYS A 134 -4.39 29.17 -6.75
CA LYS A 134 -5.18 29.24 -7.99
C LYS A 134 -4.83 30.49 -8.80
#